data_AF-A0A803MLC6-F1
#
_entry.id   AF-A0A803MLC6-F1
#
_cell.length_a   1.000
_cell.length_b   1.000
_cell.length_c   1.000
_cell.angle_alpha   90.00
_cell.angle_beta   90.00
_cell.angle_gamma   90.00
#
_symmetry.space_group_name_H-M   'P 1'
#
loop_
_entity.id
_entity.type
_entity.pdbx_description
1 polymer ?
#
loop_
_entity_poly.entity_id
_entity_poly.type
_entity_poly.pdbx_seq_one_letter_code
_entity_poly.pdbx_strand_id
1 'polypeptide(L)'
;MASNSKVLIIGATGCIGKFIVEASVKSGHQTFALVREETFSKVHTQEYFKSHDVEVLIRFLPSEFGMDVDRVHAVDPAQSLIEAKSQIRRVIEEENIPYTFICSYYFARTSIQNLFQPELEAPPRDRVHILGDGTSK
;
A
#
# COMPACT_ATOMS: atom_id res chain seq x y z
N MET A 1 -16.45 -2.53 -22.82
CA MET A 1 -16.38 -2.18 -21.37
C MET A 1 -15.51 -3.24 -20.73
N ALA A 2 -14.52 -2.86 -19.90
CA ALA A 2 -13.68 -3.84 -19.22
C ALA A 2 -14.56 -4.77 -18.39
N SER A 3 -14.34 -6.09 -18.47
CA SER A 3 -15.09 -7.04 -17.64
C SER A 3 -14.81 -6.74 -16.18
N ASN A 4 -15.84 -6.75 -15.33
CA ASN A 4 -15.69 -6.52 -13.90
C ASN A 4 -14.84 -7.67 -13.29
N SER A 5 -13.62 -7.36 -12.87
CA SER A 5 -12.75 -8.31 -12.17
C SER A 5 -13.20 -8.53 -10.72
N LYS A 6 -12.79 -9.67 -10.16
CA LYS A 6 -12.82 -9.91 -8.71
C LYS A 6 -11.52 -9.40 -8.10
N VAL A 7 -11.61 -8.69 -6.98
CA VAL A 7 -10.46 -8.03 -6.33
C VAL A 7 -10.42 -8.42 -4.87
N LEU A 8 -9.32 -9.02 -4.43
CA LEU A 8 -9.03 -9.26 -3.01
C LEU A 8 -8.12 -8.14 -2.47
N ILE A 9 -8.50 -7.51 -1.37
CA ILE A 9 -7.73 -6.46 -0.70
C ILE A 9 -7.27 -6.97 0.67
N ILE A 10 -5.96 -7.08 0.85
CA ILE A 10 -5.32 -7.38 2.14
C ILE A 10 -4.92 -6.04 2.79
N GLY A 11 -5.34 -5.80 4.03
CA GLY A 11 -5.16 -4.50 4.68
C GLY A 11 -6.26 -3.48 4.35
N ALA A 12 -7.46 -3.98 4.01
CA ALA A 12 -8.63 -3.19 3.63
C ALA A 12 -9.05 -2.11 4.67
N THR A 13 -8.74 -2.32 5.95
CA THR A 13 -9.06 -1.38 7.05
C THR A 13 -7.97 -0.33 7.30
N GLY A 14 -6.83 -0.43 6.61
CA GLY A 14 -5.70 0.48 6.76
C GLY A 14 -5.97 1.88 6.20
N CYS A 15 -5.02 2.79 6.43
CA CYS A 15 -5.12 4.20 6.05
C CYS A 15 -5.50 4.39 4.57
N ILE A 16 -4.78 3.74 3.65
CA ILE A 16 -5.08 3.76 2.22
C ILE A 16 -6.08 2.66 1.81
N GLY A 17 -6.05 1.50 2.49
CA GLY A 17 -6.85 0.33 2.12
C GLY A 17 -8.35 0.62 2.00
N LYS A 18 -8.91 1.42 2.92
CA LYS A 18 -10.34 1.80 2.88
C LYS A 18 -10.73 2.56 1.60
N PHE A 19 -9.83 3.40 1.09
CA PHE A 19 -10.07 4.16 -0.13
C PHE A 19 -9.96 3.25 -1.36
N ILE A 20 -9.06 2.25 -1.33
CA ILE A 20 -8.95 1.23 -2.38
C ILE A 20 -10.21 0.38 -2.43
N VAL A 21 -10.76 -0.02 -1.27
CA VAL A 21 -12.05 -0.74 -1.19
C VAL A 21 -13.17 0.09 -1.81
N GLU A 22 -13.31 1.34 -1.38
CA GLU A 22 -14.34 2.24 -1.89
C GLU A 22 -14.24 2.44 -3.41
N ALA A 23 -13.03 2.68 -3.93
CA ALA A 23 -12.79 2.83 -5.36
C ALA A 23 -13.08 1.55 -6.14
N SER A 24 -12.69 0.38 -5.61
CA SER A 24 -12.94 -0.94 -6.22
C SER A 24 -14.45 -1.19 -6.38
N VAL A 25 -15.24 -0.96 -5.32
CA VAL A 25 -16.70 -1.14 -5.35
C VAL A 25 -17.36 -0.13 -6.30
N LYS A 26 -16.98 1.15 -6.24
CA LYS A 26 -17.49 2.18 -7.15
C LYS A 26 -17.19 1.91 -8.62
N SER A 27 -16.09 1.21 -8.89
CA SER A 27 -15.71 0.81 -10.25
C SER A 27 -16.44 -0.46 -10.73
N GLY A 28 -17.31 -1.05 -9.91
CA GLY A 28 -18.13 -2.21 -10.25
C GLY A 28 -17.44 -3.57 -10.09
N HIS A 29 -16.28 -3.62 -9.43
CA HIS A 29 -15.59 -4.87 -9.15
C HIS A 29 -16.25 -5.64 -8.01
N GLN A 30 -16.23 -6.97 -8.09
CA GLN A 30 -16.57 -7.81 -6.95
C GLN A 30 -15.40 -7.75 -5.96
N THR A 31 -15.57 -7.01 -4.87
CA THR A 31 -14.49 -6.71 -3.92
C THR A 31 -14.58 -7.60 -2.68
N PHE A 32 -13.46 -8.23 -2.34
CA PHE A 32 -13.26 -9.04 -1.14
C PHE A 32 -12.21 -8.37 -0.25
N ALA A 33 -12.37 -8.47 1.06
CA ALA A 33 -11.40 -7.98 2.02
C ALA A 33 -10.89 -9.13 2.88
N LEU A 34 -9.57 -9.32 2.95
CA LEU A 34 -8.97 -10.19 3.95
C LEU A 34 -8.82 -9.39 5.24
N VAL A 35 -9.54 -9.81 6.28
CA VAL A 35 -9.49 -9.21 7.60
C VAL A 35 -8.80 -10.19 8.54
N ARG A 36 -7.76 -9.73 9.26
CA ARG A 36 -7.11 -10.54 10.29
C ARG A 36 -8.08 -10.76 11.44
N GLU A 37 -8.10 -12.00 11.90
CA GLU A 37 -8.98 -12.56 12.93
C GLU A 37 -8.87 -11.89 14.32
N GLU A 38 -7.85 -11.07 14.57
CA GLU A 38 -7.80 -10.28 15.81
C GLU A 38 -8.79 -9.11 15.83
N THR A 39 -9.59 -8.98 14.76
CA THR A 39 -10.81 -8.17 14.73
C THR A 39 -12.09 -9.00 14.95
N PHE A 40 -12.03 -10.35 14.99
CA PHE A 40 -13.08 -11.29 15.42
C PHE A 40 -12.51 -12.72 15.52
N SER A 41 -12.57 -13.32 16.71
CA SER A 41 -11.87 -14.55 17.15
C SER A 41 -11.95 -15.84 16.30
N LYS A 42 -10.77 -16.48 16.16
CA LYS A 42 -10.35 -17.92 16.02
C LYS A 42 -10.81 -18.86 14.86
N VAL A 43 -9.76 -19.32 14.14
CA VAL A 43 -9.30 -20.65 13.69
C VAL A 43 -9.42 -21.08 12.21
N HIS A 44 -8.22 -21.31 11.64
CA HIS A 44 -7.78 -22.25 10.57
C HIS A 44 -8.12 -21.96 9.10
N THR A 45 -7.11 -21.53 8.33
CA THR A 45 -7.12 -21.68 6.86
C THR A 45 -5.71 -21.65 6.28
N GLN A 46 -5.13 -22.83 6.05
CA GLN A 46 -4.04 -23.02 5.07
C GLN A 46 -4.20 -24.31 4.23
N GLU A 47 -4.93 -25.32 4.71
CA GLU A 47 -5.13 -26.57 3.95
C GLU A 47 -6.38 -26.57 3.03
N TYR A 48 -7.32 -25.63 3.20
CA TYR A 48 -8.61 -25.61 2.47
C TYR A 48 -8.55 -25.09 1.03
N PHE A 49 -7.64 -24.13 0.76
CA PHE A 49 -7.54 -23.49 -0.57
C PHE A 49 -6.80 -24.33 -1.60
N LYS A 50 -6.12 -25.41 -1.20
CA LYS A 50 -5.44 -26.30 -2.15
C LYS A 50 -6.36 -27.28 -2.87
N SER A 51 -7.59 -27.49 -2.40
CA SER A 51 -8.48 -28.57 -2.91
C SER A 51 -9.74 -28.10 -3.68
N HIS A 52 -9.94 -26.79 -3.91
CA HIS A 52 -11.26 -26.26 -4.35
C HIS A 52 -11.23 -25.30 -5.57
N ASP A 53 -10.50 -25.61 -6.64
CA ASP A 53 -10.64 -24.91 -7.94
C ASP A 53 -10.49 -23.36 -7.83
N VAL A 54 -9.38 -22.94 -7.23
CA VAL A 54 -9.09 -21.54 -6.89
C VAL A 54 -8.82 -20.71 -8.15
N GLU A 55 -9.50 -19.57 -8.21
CA GLU A 55 -9.41 -18.59 -9.29
C GLU A 55 -7.99 -18.01 -9.41
N VAL A 56 -7.46 -18.00 -10.63
CA VAL A 56 -6.08 -17.61 -10.93
C VAL A 56 -5.86 -16.12 -10.66
N LEU A 57 -4.79 -15.79 -9.96
CA LEU A 57 -4.33 -14.42 -9.73
C LEU A 57 -3.95 -13.77 -11.07
N ILE A 58 -4.75 -12.81 -11.54
CA ILE A 58 -4.50 -12.11 -12.80
C ILE A 58 -3.45 -11.00 -12.62
N ARG A 59 -3.35 -10.42 -11.41
CA ARG A 59 -2.42 -9.33 -11.09
C ARG A 59 -2.27 -9.13 -9.57
N PHE A 60 -1.05 -8.94 -9.09
CA PHE A 60 -0.72 -8.60 -7.71
C PHE A 60 -0.24 -7.15 -7.57
N LEU A 61 -0.78 -6.44 -6.57
CA LEU A 61 -0.37 -5.08 -6.20
C LEU A 61 0.15 -5.13 -4.75
N PRO A 62 1.47 -5.16 -4.51
CA PRO A 62 2.01 -5.13 -3.14
C PRO A 62 1.80 -3.76 -2.48
N SER A 63 2.03 -3.69 -1.16
CA SER A 63 1.88 -2.48 -0.34
C SER A 63 2.99 -1.44 -0.56
N GLU A 64 3.06 -0.90 -1.78
CA GLU A 64 4.06 0.07 -2.23
C GLU A 64 3.67 1.50 -1.81
N PHE A 65 2.65 2.06 -2.47
CA PHE A 65 1.92 3.30 -2.18
C PHE A 65 2.74 4.46 -1.59
N GLY A 66 4.00 4.60 -2.02
CA GLY A 66 4.94 5.61 -1.53
C GLY A 66 5.95 5.97 -2.60
N MET A 67 7.21 6.14 -2.20
CA MET A 67 8.33 6.35 -3.13
C MET A 67 8.67 5.07 -3.90
N ASP A 68 9.30 5.22 -5.05
CA ASP A 68 9.86 4.08 -5.76
C ASP A 68 11.12 3.57 -5.03
N VAL A 69 11.01 2.39 -4.42
CA VAL A 69 12.06 1.84 -3.55
C VAL A 69 13.35 1.50 -4.30
N ASP A 70 13.29 1.34 -5.62
CA ASP A 70 14.48 1.07 -6.44
C ASP A 70 15.16 2.36 -6.94
N ARG A 71 14.58 3.53 -6.64
CA ARG A 71 15.06 4.84 -7.13
C ARG A 71 15.22 5.89 -6.03
N VAL A 72 15.18 5.48 -4.77
CA VAL A 72 15.31 6.36 -3.61
C VAL A 72 16.69 6.21 -2.98
N HIS A 73 17.25 7.33 -2.54
CA HIS A 73 18.45 7.37 -1.71
C HIS A 73 18.05 7.72 -0.30
N ALA A 74 17.91 6.71 0.56
CA ALA A 74 17.57 6.89 1.96
C ALA A 74 18.76 6.60 2.87
N VAL A 75 18.61 7.03 4.11
CA VAL A 75 19.51 6.72 5.22
C VAL A 75 18.71 6.06 6.33
N ASP A 76 19.39 5.41 7.27
CA ASP A 76 18.72 4.82 8.41
C ASP A 76 18.02 5.87 9.28
N PRO A 77 16.83 5.56 9.84
CA PRO A 77 16.18 4.24 9.86
C PRO A 77 15.32 3.91 8.62
N ALA A 78 15.09 4.86 7.71
CA ALA A 78 14.17 4.67 6.58
C ALA A 78 14.68 3.66 5.54
N GLN A 79 16.00 3.57 5.36
CA GLN A 79 16.65 2.65 4.43
C GLN A 79 16.23 1.19 4.70
N SER A 80 16.24 0.74 5.95
CA SER A 80 15.79 -0.61 6.32
C SER A 80 14.35 -0.95 5.88
N LEU A 81 13.42 0.02 5.95
CA LEU A 81 12.03 -0.17 5.51
C LEU A 81 11.90 -0.24 3.99
N ILE A 82 12.75 0.51 3.28
CA ILE A 82 12.84 0.50 1.81
C ILE A 82 13.39 -0.84 1.33
N GLU A 83 14.43 -1.35 1.99
CA GLU A 83 15.03 -2.65 1.69
C GLU A 83 14.02 -3.80 1.87
N ALA A 84 13.24 -3.79 2.94
CA ALA A 84 12.18 -4.77 3.16
C ALA A 84 11.16 -4.82 2.00
N LYS A 85 10.81 -3.67 1.43
CA LYS A 85 9.93 -3.60 0.25
C LYS A 85 10.63 -4.05 -1.03
N SER A 86 11.88 -3.66 -1.23
CA SER A 86 12.66 -4.09 -2.40
C SER A 86 12.81 -5.62 -2.42
N GLN A 87 13.06 -6.26 -1.27
CA GLN A 87 13.08 -7.72 -1.14
C GLN A 87 11.76 -8.37 -1.58
N ILE A 88 10.62 -7.79 -1.21
CA ILE A 88 9.30 -8.27 -1.67
C ILE A 88 9.19 -8.16 -3.20
N ARG A 89 9.66 -7.07 -3.81
CA ARG A 89 9.68 -6.95 -5.28
C ARG A 89 10.48 -8.06 -5.94
N ARG A 90 11.66 -8.40 -5.40
CA ARG A 90 12.51 -9.47 -5.95
C ARG A 90 11.83 -10.83 -5.86
N VAL A 91 11.20 -11.16 -4.73
CA VAL A 91 10.43 -12.41 -4.59
C VAL A 91 9.27 -12.47 -5.60
N ILE A 92 8.54 -11.36 -5.80
CA ILE A 92 7.45 -11.30 -6.78
C ILE A 92 7.96 -11.57 -8.20
N GLU A 93 9.09 -10.96 -8.58
CA GLU A 93 9.72 -11.14 -9.89
C GLU A 93 10.24 -12.56 -10.08
N GLU A 94 10.94 -13.11 -9.09
CA GLU A 94 11.49 -14.48 -9.10
C GLU A 94 10.39 -15.54 -9.25
N GLU A 95 9.25 -15.34 -8.57
CA GLU A 95 8.08 -16.22 -8.64
C GLU A 95 7.22 -15.99 -9.89
N ASN A 96 7.63 -15.09 -10.80
CA ASN A 96 6.91 -14.74 -12.03
C ASN A 96 5.44 -14.34 -11.80
N ILE A 97 5.14 -13.74 -10.65
CA ILE A 97 3.79 -13.27 -10.31
C ILE A 97 3.50 -12.02 -11.15
N PRO A 98 2.42 -11.96 -11.95
CA PRO A 98 2.09 -10.73 -12.67
C PRO A 98 1.83 -9.58 -11.69
N TYR A 99 2.54 -8.45 -11.81
CA TYR A 99 2.48 -7.39 -10.79
C TYR A 99 2.28 -5.98 -11.33
N THR A 100 1.98 -5.05 -10.41
CA THR A 100 2.07 -3.60 -10.63
C THR A 100 2.51 -2.94 -9.34
N PHE A 101 3.67 -2.28 -9.36
CA PHE A 101 4.13 -1.44 -8.26
C PHE A 101 3.56 -0.03 -8.41
N ILE A 102 2.80 0.44 -7.42
CA ILE A 102 2.19 1.77 -7.43
C ILE A 102 3.00 2.70 -6.54
N CYS A 103 3.75 3.60 -7.16
CA CYS A 103 4.50 4.66 -6.49
C CYS A 103 3.65 5.94 -6.43
N SER A 104 2.84 6.09 -5.38
CA SER A 104 1.90 7.22 -5.22
C SER A 104 2.47 8.43 -4.47
N TYR A 105 3.74 8.38 -4.07
CA TYR A 105 4.43 9.44 -3.32
C TYR A 105 3.68 9.83 -2.03
N TYR A 106 3.61 11.12 -1.71
CA TYR A 106 3.11 11.61 -0.44
C TYR A 106 1.58 11.74 -0.43
N PHE A 107 0.96 11.31 0.67
CA PHE A 107 -0.48 11.50 0.87
C PHE A 107 -0.77 12.90 1.41
N ALA A 108 -1.68 13.61 0.74
CA ALA A 108 -2.09 14.95 1.13
C ALA A 108 -2.52 15.05 2.60
N ARG A 109 -3.29 14.06 3.08
CA ARG A 109 -3.78 14.04 4.47
C ARG A 109 -2.67 13.97 5.52
N THR A 110 -1.58 13.24 5.25
CA THR A 110 -0.51 13.07 6.24
C THR A 110 0.61 14.08 6.08
N SER A 111 0.84 14.55 4.85
CA SER A 111 2.02 15.34 4.50
C SER A 111 1.70 16.82 4.24
N ILE A 112 0.61 17.11 3.52
CA ILE A 112 0.23 18.49 3.17
C ILE A 112 -0.48 19.16 4.35
N GLN A 113 -1.27 18.41 5.13
CA GLN A 113 -2.08 18.95 6.22
C GLN A 113 -1.27 19.70 7.28
N ASN A 114 0.00 19.33 7.50
CA ASN A 114 0.89 19.98 8.45
C ASN A 114 2.17 20.54 7.80
N LEU A 115 2.23 20.64 6.46
CA LEU A 115 3.42 21.07 5.73
C LEU A 115 4.69 20.29 6.10
N PHE A 116 4.59 18.97 6.24
CA PHE A 116 5.68 18.09 6.67
C PHE A 116 6.28 18.45 8.04
N GLN A 117 5.47 18.99 8.95
CA GLN A 117 5.88 19.23 10.34
C GLN A 117 5.30 18.10 11.22
N PRO A 118 6.07 17.03 11.55
CA PRO A 118 5.52 15.79 12.11
C PRO A 118 4.81 15.96 13.46
N GLU A 119 5.16 17.00 14.21
CA GLU A 119 4.59 17.30 15.53
C GLU A 119 3.28 18.10 15.46
N LEU A 120 2.85 18.51 14.25
CA LEU A 120 1.68 19.36 14.06
C LEU A 120 0.53 18.61 13.37
N GLU A 121 -0.70 18.95 13.75
CA GLU A 121 -1.93 18.41 13.16
C GLU A 121 -2.60 19.36 12.14
N ALA A 122 -2.10 20.60 12.03
CA ALA A 122 -2.60 21.63 11.13
C ALA A 122 -1.42 22.47 10.58
N PRO A 123 -1.63 23.27 9.51
CA PRO A 123 -0.56 24.09 8.97
C PRO A 123 -0.07 25.09 10.02
N PRO A 124 1.25 25.20 10.27
CA PRO A 124 1.78 26.20 11.18
C PRO A 124 1.45 27.61 10.70
N ARG A 125 1.14 28.52 11.63
CA ARG A 125 0.79 29.91 11.32
C ARG A 125 1.94 30.88 11.50
N ASP A 126 2.93 30.52 12.31
CA ASP A 126 4.00 31.44 12.73
C ASP A 126 5.35 31.10 12.08
N ARG A 127 5.71 29.81 12.04
CA ARG A 127 7.00 29.35 11.53
C ARG A 127 6.88 27.98 10.87
N VAL A 128 7.57 27.81 9.75
CA VAL A 128 7.77 26.53 9.07
C VAL A 128 9.25 26.14 9.19
N HIS A 129 9.53 24.88 9.48
CA HIS A 129 10.88 24.33 9.34
C HIS A 129 11.04 23.69 7.96
N ILE A 130 11.94 24.23 7.15
CA ILE A 130 12.27 23.70 5.82
C ILE A 130 13.50 22.80 5.97
N LEU A 131 13.36 21.53 5.61
CA LEU A 131 14.47 20.59 5.59
C LEU A 131 15.39 20.91 4.40
N GLY A 132 16.70 20.99 4.65
CA GLY A 132 17.68 21.36 3.61
C GLY A 132 17.47 22.79 3.12
N ASP A 133 17.54 22.99 1.79
CA ASP A 133 17.35 24.29 1.15
C ASP A 133 15.92 24.51 0.59
N GLY A 134 15.05 23.48 0.65
CA GLY A 134 13.68 23.56 0.15
C GLY A 134 13.53 23.54 -1.37
N THR A 135 14.57 23.15 -2.13
CA THR A 135 14.56 23.17 -3.60
C THR A 135 14.57 21.78 -4.26
N SER A 136 14.49 20.72 -3.47
CA SER A 136 14.43 19.34 -3.96
C SER A 136 13.26 19.13 -4.95
N LYS A 137 13.53 18.44 -6.06
CA LYS A 137 12.60 18.20 -7.17
C LYS A 137 12.15 16.76 -7.23
#